data_AF-A0A7Z9NU96-F1
#
_entry.id   AF-A0A7Z9NU96-F1
#
_cell.length_a   1.000
_cell.length_b   1.000
_cell.length_c   1.000
_cell.angle_alpha   90.00
_cell.angle_beta   90.00
_cell.angle_gamma   90.00
#
_symmetry.space_group_name_H-M   'P 1'
#
loop_
_entity.id
_entity.type
_entity.pdbx_description
1 polymer ?
#
loop_
_entity_poly.entity_id
_entity_poly.type
_entity_poly.pdbx_seq_one_letter_code
_entity_poly.pdbx_strand_id
1 'polypeptide(L)' 'EIDGETVTLNVGESLLVRKGARVRYSNPFDEEAEYWSVCMPAFSPDLVNREENSGS' A
#
# COMPACT_ATOMS: atom_id res chain seq x y z
N GLU A 1 0.31 2.56 6.36
CA GLU A 1 1.38 2.06 7.25
C GLU A 1 2.43 1.34 6.42
N ILE A 2 3.72 1.62 6.67
CA ILE A 2 4.88 0.99 6.03
C ILE A 2 5.80 0.53 7.16
N ASP A 3 6.03 -0.77 7.28
CA ASP A 3 6.90 -1.37 8.32
C ASP A 3 6.58 -0.89 9.75
N GLY A 4 5.30 -0.68 10.06
CA GLY A 4 4.82 -0.20 11.37
C GLY A 4 4.76 1.33 11.49
N GLU A 5 5.31 2.09 10.53
CA GLU A 5 5.25 3.55 10.52
C GLU A 5 4.02 4.05 9.75
N THR A 6 3.28 4.97 10.36
CA THR A 6 2.13 5.60 9.70
C THR A 6 2.55 6.83 8.93
N VAL A 7 2.22 6.86 7.63
CA VAL A 7 2.39 8.01 6.74
C VAL A 7 1.03 8.35 6.15
N THR A 8 0.63 9.62 6.27
CA THR A 8 -0.57 10.16 5.61
C THR A 8 -0.16 10.81 4.30
N LEU A 9 -0.69 10.33 3.18
CA LEU A 9 -0.45 10.89 1.85
C LEU A 9 -1.56 11.88 1.50
N ASN A 10 -1.21 13.12 1.22
CA ASN A 10 -2.14 14.17 0.81
C ASN A 10 -2.23 14.27 -0.72
N VAL A 11 -3.23 15.02 -1.19
CA VAL A 11 -3.44 15.27 -2.61
C VAL A 11 -2.18 15.89 -3.25
N GLY A 12 -1.73 15.30 -4.36
CA GLY A 12 -0.54 15.73 -5.09
C GLY A 12 0.77 15.18 -4.55
N GLU A 13 0.76 14.46 -3.43
CA GLU A 13 1.95 13.80 -2.91
C GLU A 13 2.14 12.41 -3.53
N SER A 14 3.40 11.97 -3.57
CA SER A 14 3.75 10.62 -3.98
C SER A 14 4.77 10.04 -3.00
N LEU A 15 4.76 8.71 -2.86
CA LEU A 15 5.66 8.00 -1.96
C LEU A 15 6.26 6.79 -2.68
N LEU A 16 7.57 6.61 -2.54
CA LEU A 16 8.29 5.44 -3.03
C LEU A 16 8.50 4.45 -1.89
N VAL A 17 7.91 3.26 -2.02
CA VAL A 17 8.12 2.15 -1.09
C VAL A 17 9.09 1.15 -1.71
N ARG A 18 10.15 0.77 -0.97
CA ARG A 18 11.14 -0.20 -1.45
C ARG A 18 10.60 -1.64 -1.35
N LYS A 19 11.05 -2.51 -2.26
CA LYS A 19 10.74 -3.95 -2.24
C LYS A 19 11.06 -4.55 -0.86
N GLY A 20 10.14 -5.37 -0.37
CA GLY A 20 10.29 -6.08 0.90
C GLY A 20 9.60 -5.40 2.07
N ALA A 21 9.17 -4.14 1.92
CA ALA A 21 8.37 -3.46 2.94
C ALA A 21 6.97 -4.08 3.03
N ARG A 22 6.46 -4.15 4.27
CA ARG A 22 5.07 -4.51 4.56
C ARG A 22 4.21 -3.25 4.51
N VAL A 23 3.18 -3.26 3.67
CA VAL A 23 2.29 -2.10 3.47
C VAL A 23 0.85 -2.43 3.86
N ARG A 24 0.23 -1.55 4.63
CA ARG A 24 -1.23 -1.55 4.87
C ARG A 24 -1.82 -0.22 4.44
N TYR A 25 -2.82 -0.29 3.56
CA TYR A 25 -3.59 0.86 3.10
C TYR A 25 -4.81 1.07 4.00
N SER A 26 -5.10 2.34 4.31
CA SER A 26 -6.31 2.77 5.02
C SER A 26 -6.64 4.18 4.57
N ASN A 27 -7.92 4.49 4.41
CA ASN A 27 -8.37 5.85 4.15
C ASN A 27 -8.73 6.53 5.48
N PRO A 28 -8.00 7.55 5.94
CA PRO A 28 -8.31 8.27 7.19
C PRO A 28 -9.31 9.41 6.99
N PHE A 29 -9.77 9.67 5.76
CA PHE A 29 -10.65 10.78 5.42
C PHE A 29 -12.11 10.36 5.37
N ASP A 30 -13.01 11.32 5.59
CA ASP A 30 -14.46 11.09 5.47
C ASP A 30 -14.91 10.87 4.01
N GLU A 31 -14.15 11.43 3.07
CA GLU A 31 -14.38 11.29 1.62
C GLU A 31 -13.63 10.08 1.04
N GLU A 32 -14.12 9.55 -0.09
CA GLU A 32 -13.47 8.45 -0.80
C GLU A 32 -12.10 8.87 -1.34
N ALA A 33 -11.08 8.07 -1.04
CA ALA A 33 -9.72 8.30 -1.50
C ALA A 33 -9.41 7.47 -2.75
N GLU A 34 -9.09 8.15 -3.84
CA GLU A 34 -8.52 7.53 -5.03
C GLU A 34 -6.98 7.61 -5.00
N TYR A 35 -6.31 6.50 -5.28
CA TYR A 35 -4.86 6.45 -5.38
C TYR A 35 -4.42 5.58 -6.56
N TRP A 36 -3.21 5.86 -7.05
CA TRP A 36 -2.61 5.17 -8.19
C TRP A 36 -1.32 4.51 -7.73
N SER A 37 -1.24 3.19 -7.87
CA SER A 37 -0.02 2.43 -7.59
C SER A 37 0.75 2.14 -8.87
N VAL A 38 2.03 2.50 -8.90
CA VAL A 38 2.95 2.14 -9.99
C VAL A 38 3.97 1.13 -9.45
N CYS A 39 4.00 -0.06 -10.05
CA CYS A 39 4.85 -1.16 -9.60
C CYS A 39 6.01 -1.39 -10.56
N MET A 40 7.20 -1.62 -10.01
CA MET A 40 8.40 -2.05 -10.75
C MET A 40 9.02 -3.26 -10.03
N PRO A 41 9.08 -4.45 -10.66
CA PRO A 41 8.53 -4.79 -11.98
C PRO A 41 7.01 -4.63 -12.03
N ALA A 42 6.44 -4.67 -13.25
CA ALA A 42 5.01 -4.58 -13.44
C ALA A 42 4.25 -5.55 -12.52
N PHE A 43 3.12 -5.11 -12.00
CA PHE A 43 2.32 -5.92 -11.09
C PHE A 43 1.93 -7.25 -11.74
N SER A 44 2.14 -8.35 -11.01
CA SER A 44 1.67 -9.68 -11.36
C SER A 44 1.08 -10.35 -10.12
N PRO A 45 -0.10 -10.99 -10.23
CA PRO A 45 -0.69 -11.78 -9.15
C PRO A 45 0.24 -12.89 -8.61
N ASP A 46 1.14 -13.41 -9.44
CA ASP A 46 2.10 -14.45 -9.03
C ASP A 46 3.28 -13.88 -8.22
N LEU A 47 3.52 -12.56 -8.33
CA LEU A 47 4.64 -11.87 -7.68
C LEU A 47 4.21 -11.12 -6.41
N VAL A 48 2.91 -11.05 -6.11
CA VAL A 48 2.41 -10.34 -4.92
C VAL A 48 2.47 -11.26 -3.69
N ASN A 49 3.17 -10.81 -2.66
CA ASN A 49 3.18 -11.46 -1.35
C ASN A 49 1.97 -10.98 -0.56
N ARG A 50 0.82 -11.63 -0.72
CA ARG A 50 -0.35 -11.40 0.13
C ARG A 50 -0.27 -12.27 1.37
N GLU A 51 -0.67 -11.72 2.51
CA GLU A 51 -0.92 -12.56 3.68
C GLU A 51 -2.19 -13.39 3.45
N GLU A 52 -2.13 -14.66 3.81
CA GLU A 52 -3.35 -15.43 4.00
C GLU A 52 -4.07 -14.86 5.22
N ASN A 53 -5.37 -14.57 5.09
CA ASN A 53 -6.19 -14.31 6.25
C ASN A 53 -6.13 -15.58 7.11
N SER A 54 -5.42 -15.53 8.24
CA SER A 54 -5.44 -16.58 9.24
C SER A 54 -6.84 -16.63 9.82
N GLY A 55 -7.72 -17.38 9.17
CA GLY A 55 -9.05 -17.70 9.67
C GLY A 55 -8.90 -18.37 11.02
N SER A 56 -9.43 -17.72 12.05
CA SER A 56 -9.83 -18.37 13.30
C SER A 56 -11.33 -18.61 13.22
#